data_AF-A0A944QXN9-F1
#
_entry.id   AF-A0A944QXN9-F1
#
_cell.length_a   1.000
_cell.length_b   1.000
_cell.length_c   1.000
_cell.angle_alpha   90.00
_cell.angle_beta   90.00
_cell.angle_gamma   90.00
#
_symmetry.space_group_name_H-M   'P 1'
#
loop_
_entity.id
_entity.type
_entity.pdbx_description
1 polymer ?
#
loop_
_entity_poly.entity_id
_entity_poly.type
_entity_poly.pdbx_seq_one_letter_code
_entity_poly.pdbx_strand_id
1 'polypeptide(L)'
;MRKNTPYPQILEFLTDLVDKKASGTLFVHSDSNHVITIALDSGRIHALYYGAKRGRKAIPLISTISGGSFRLEKSSLVETFHDLPSTPELLNLLRNPHAEKKPKPAASSTEGINNKAIGEDKKDILCQELKSLLVQRMGPIAEIVFDDAVDEIGDFCATPQLTEDLINKLSEEIDNSAEEAQFRDEAYVTLSKILNS
;
A
#
# COMPACT_ATOMS: atom_id res chain seq x y z
N MET A 1 -1.21 21.86 -26.45
CA MET A 1 -1.34 22.15 -25.01
C MET A 1 -2.09 21.00 -24.36
N ARG A 2 -1.42 20.13 -23.60
CA ARG A 2 -2.14 19.11 -22.80
C ARG A 2 -2.86 19.87 -21.68
N LYS A 3 -4.19 19.82 -21.65
CA LYS A 3 -4.97 20.43 -20.56
C LYS A 3 -4.62 19.66 -19.29
N ASN A 4 -3.97 20.33 -18.35
CA ASN A 4 -3.75 19.77 -17.03
C ASN A 4 -5.07 19.90 -16.26
N THR A 5 -5.72 18.77 -15.98
CA THR A 5 -6.96 18.76 -15.21
C THR A 5 -6.61 18.57 -13.73
N PRO A 6 -7.12 19.43 -12.83
CA PRO A 6 -6.84 19.28 -11.40
C PRO A 6 -7.46 17.99 -10.86
N TYR A 7 -6.80 17.38 -9.87
CA TYR A 7 -7.21 16.09 -9.30
C TYR A 7 -8.70 15.98 -8.92
N PRO A 8 -9.34 16.99 -8.30
CA PRO A 8 -10.77 16.95 -8.00
C PRO A 8 -11.67 16.73 -9.23
N GLN A 9 -11.34 17.34 -10.37
CA GLN A 9 -12.12 17.16 -11.61
C GLN A 9 -11.95 15.75 -12.20
N ILE A 10 -10.77 15.15 -12.01
CA ILE A 10 -10.53 13.75 -12.42
C ILE A 10 -11.40 12.81 -11.57
N LEU A 11 -11.53 13.10 -10.27
CA LEU A 11 -12.41 12.35 -9.38
C LEU A 11 -13.89 12.53 -9.71
N GLU A 12 -14.32 13.74 -10.07
CA GLU A 12 -15.69 13.97 -10.56
C GLU A 12 -15.96 13.15 -11.82
N PHE A 13 -15.02 13.13 -12.77
CA PHE A 13 -15.14 12.31 -13.97
C PHE A 13 -15.19 10.82 -13.66
N LEU A 14 -14.33 10.33 -12.76
CA LEU A 14 -14.36 8.94 -12.31
C LEU A 14 -15.69 8.59 -11.62
N THR A 15 -16.24 9.51 -10.83
CA THR A 15 -17.55 9.34 -10.17
C THR A 15 -18.68 9.24 -11.22
N ASP A 16 -18.65 10.09 -12.25
CA ASP A 16 -19.60 10.06 -13.37
C ASP A 16 -19.51 8.74 -14.16
N LEU A 17 -18.31 8.18 -14.36
CA LEU A 17 -18.13 6.88 -14.99
C LEU A 17 -18.73 5.74 -14.16
N VAL A 18 -18.55 5.78 -12.84
CA VAL A 18 -19.15 4.83 -11.90
C VAL A 18 -20.67 4.92 -11.92
N ASP A 19 -21.23 6.13 -11.88
CA ASP A 19 -22.69 6.38 -11.92
C ASP A 19 -23.31 5.89 -13.24
N LYS A 20 -22.65 6.18 -14.36
CA LYS A 20 -23.05 5.71 -15.71
C LYS A 20 -22.80 4.23 -15.96
N LYS A 21 -22.29 3.49 -14.96
CA LYS A 21 -21.92 2.07 -15.08
C LYS A 21 -21.00 1.79 -16.27
N ALA A 22 -20.10 2.73 -16.56
CA ALA A 22 -19.16 2.60 -17.66
C ALA A 22 -18.18 1.46 -17.39
N SER A 23 -17.75 0.80 -18.48
CA SER A 23 -16.73 -0.25 -18.44
C SER A 23 -15.54 0.18 -19.30
N GLY A 24 -14.32 -0.12 -18.85
CA GLY A 24 -13.09 0.22 -19.53
C GLY A 24 -11.97 0.59 -18.56
N THR A 25 -10.90 1.15 -19.10
CA THR A 25 -9.71 1.52 -18.33
C THR A 25 -9.50 3.02 -18.40
N LEU A 26 -9.52 3.68 -17.24
CA LEU A 26 -9.17 5.07 -17.10
C LEU A 26 -7.67 5.17 -16.84
N PHE A 27 -6.96 5.76 -17.79
CA PHE A 27 -5.55 6.13 -17.65
C PHE A 27 -5.44 7.58 -17.23
N VAL A 28 -4.74 7.85 -16.14
CA VAL A 28 -4.42 9.21 -15.69
C VAL A 28 -2.90 9.38 -15.69
N HIS A 29 -2.42 10.29 -16.53
CA HIS A 29 -1.03 10.73 -16.52
C HIS A 29 -0.92 11.90 -15.56
N SER A 30 -0.30 11.67 -14.40
CA SER A 30 -0.10 12.72 -13.41
C SER A 30 0.97 13.72 -13.86
N ASP A 31 0.99 14.88 -13.22
CA ASP A 31 2.07 15.85 -13.32
C ASP A 31 3.42 15.30 -12.80
N SER A 32 3.38 14.33 -11.87
CA SER A 32 4.55 13.62 -11.34
C SER A 32 5.13 12.56 -12.27
N ASN A 33 4.74 12.55 -13.56
CA ASN A 33 5.18 11.60 -14.59
C ASN A 33 4.84 10.13 -14.28
N HIS A 34 3.91 9.89 -13.36
CA HIS A 34 3.40 8.57 -13.05
C HIS A 34 2.09 8.32 -13.82
N VAL A 35 1.91 7.07 -14.26
CA VAL A 35 0.67 6.63 -14.91
C VAL A 35 -0.16 5.87 -13.89
N ILE A 36 -1.39 6.34 -13.73
CA ILE A 36 -2.41 5.73 -12.91
C ILE A 36 -3.35 4.99 -13.83
N THR A 37 -3.64 3.75 -13.52
CA THR A 37 -4.56 2.92 -14.30
C THR A 37 -5.68 2.47 -13.40
N ILE A 38 -6.92 2.78 -13.77
CA ILE A 38 -8.12 2.41 -13.04
C ILE A 38 -8.98 1.56 -13.97
N ALA A 39 -9.18 0.29 -13.61
CA ALA A 39 -10.02 -0.61 -14.38
C ALA A 39 -11.44 -0.61 -13.80
N LEU A 40 -12.40 -0.26 -14.66
CA LEU A 40 -13.82 -0.21 -14.36
C LEU A 40 -14.57 -1.30 -15.11
N ASP A 41 -15.37 -2.08 -14.40
CA ASP A 41 -16.33 -3.03 -14.95
C ASP A 41 -17.74 -2.69 -14.47
N SER A 42 -18.64 -2.33 -15.38
CA SER A 42 -20.03 -1.96 -15.09
C SER A 42 -20.17 -0.91 -13.97
N GLY A 43 -19.25 0.05 -13.90
CA GLY A 43 -19.16 1.07 -12.85
C GLY A 43 -18.49 0.60 -11.56
N ARG A 44 -17.97 -0.62 -11.48
CA ARG A 44 -17.19 -1.12 -10.35
C ARG A 44 -15.70 -1.04 -10.65
N ILE A 45 -14.94 -0.46 -9.74
CA ILE A 45 -13.48 -0.43 -9.85
C ILE A 45 -12.93 -1.75 -9.33
N HIS A 46 -12.32 -2.56 -10.20
CA HIS A 46 -11.78 -3.89 -9.82
C HIS A 46 -10.25 -3.95 -9.84
N ALA A 47 -9.57 -3.01 -10.50
CA ALA A 47 -8.13 -2.89 -10.44
C ALA A 47 -7.70 -1.43 -10.42
N LEU A 48 -6.62 -1.18 -9.68
CA LEU A 48 -6.03 0.13 -9.47
C LEU A 48 -4.52 0.00 -9.49
N TYR A 49 -3.85 0.88 -10.23
CA TYR A 49 -2.41 0.91 -10.40
C TYR A 49 -1.89 2.34 -10.30
N TYR A 50 -0.76 2.52 -9.63
CA TYR A 50 0.05 3.74 -9.62
C TYR A 50 1.49 3.34 -9.92
N GLY A 51 1.91 3.43 -11.18
CA GLY A 51 3.20 2.90 -11.61
C GLY A 51 3.34 1.40 -11.27
N ALA A 52 4.33 1.06 -10.43
CA ALA A 52 4.56 -0.31 -9.96
C ALA A 52 3.60 -0.74 -8.84
N LYS A 53 2.98 0.21 -8.11
CA LYS A 53 2.11 -0.08 -6.96
C LYS A 53 0.70 -0.43 -7.41
N ARG A 54 0.07 -1.37 -6.73
CA ARG A 54 -1.23 -1.97 -7.12
C ARG A 54 -2.21 -2.00 -5.95
N GLY A 55 -3.50 -1.95 -6.24
CA GLY A 55 -4.56 -2.17 -5.26
C GLY A 55 -4.60 -1.08 -4.18
N ARG A 56 -4.81 -1.46 -2.92
CA ARG A 56 -4.84 -0.52 -1.77
C ARG A 56 -3.59 0.35 -1.66
N LYS A 57 -2.40 -0.19 -1.96
CA LYS A 57 -1.13 0.55 -1.89
C LYS A 57 -1.05 1.71 -2.87
N ALA A 58 -1.83 1.68 -3.96
CA ALA A 58 -1.89 2.76 -4.94
C ALA A 58 -2.80 3.92 -4.49
N ILE A 59 -3.78 3.68 -3.61
CA ILE A 59 -4.77 4.68 -3.17
C ILE A 59 -4.12 5.95 -2.58
N PRO A 60 -3.21 5.86 -1.58
CA PRO A 60 -2.60 7.05 -1.00
C PRO A 60 -1.74 7.80 -2.03
N LEU A 61 -1.04 7.09 -2.92
CA LEU A 61 -0.18 7.69 -3.95
C LEU A 61 -0.98 8.42 -5.03
N ILE A 62 -2.16 7.92 -5.37
CA ILE A 62 -3.08 8.62 -6.28
C ILE A 62 -3.60 9.90 -5.61
N SER A 63 -3.87 9.85 -4.31
CA SER A 63 -4.39 11.02 -3.58
C SER A 63 -3.39 12.17 -3.44
N THR A 64 -2.09 11.91 -3.61
CA THR A 64 -1.04 12.93 -3.53
C THR A 64 -0.79 13.67 -4.84
N ILE A 65 -1.44 13.30 -5.94
CA ILE A 65 -1.25 13.98 -7.23
C ILE A 65 -1.97 15.34 -7.25
N SER A 66 -1.35 16.34 -7.87
CA SER A 66 -1.97 17.66 -8.01
C SER A 66 -2.97 17.70 -9.16
N GLY A 67 -2.67 16.97 -10.23
CA GLY A 67 -3.55 16.83 -11.39
C GLY A 67 -2.92 16.01 -12.49
N GLY A 68 -3.55 16.01 -13.65
CA GLY A 68 -3.05 15.27 -14.79
C GLY A 68 -3.93 15.34 -16.02
N SER A 69 -3.49 14.66 -17.06
CA SER A 69 -4.33 14.35 -18.23
C SER A 69 -4.91 12.96 -18.07
N PHE A 70 -6.21 12.79 -18.33
CA PHE A 70 -6.87 11.49 -18.24
C PHE A 70 -7.49 11.08 -19.58
N ARG A 71 -7.56 9.77 -19.80
CA ARG A 71 -8.20 9.17 -20.98
C ARG A 71 -8.88 7.87 -20.59
N LEU A 72 -10.17 7.77 -20.92
CA LEU A 72 -10.88 6.49 -20.84
C LEU A 72 -10.67 5.73 -22.14
N GLU A 73 -10.23 4.50 -22.03
CA GLU A 73 -10.19 3.55 -23.13
C GLU A 73 -11.21 2.45 -22.87
N LYS A 74 -12.11 2.23 -23.84
CA LYS A 74 -13.07 1.13 -23.80
C LYS A 74 -12.35 -0.15 -24.21
N SER A 75 -11.68 -0.76 -23.26
CA SER A 75 -11.03 -2.07 -23.43
C SER A 75 -11.87 -3.16 -22.76
N SER A 76 -11.94 -4.33 -23.38
CA SER A 76 -12.45 -5.56 -22.76
C SER A 76 -11.42 -6.05 -21.75
N LEU A 77 -11.76 -5.94 -20.47
CA LEU A 77 -10.83 -6.15 -19.35
C LEU A 77 -10.38 -7.60 -19.20
N VAL A 78 -9.09 -7.74 -18.88
CA VAL A 78 -8.49 -8.96 -18.32
C VAL A 78 -8.93 -9.06 -16.86
N GLU A 79 -9.34 -10.25 -16.43
CA GLU A 79 -9.96 -10.59 -15.14
C GLU A 79 -9.03 -10.45 -13.91
N THR A 80 -8.25 -9.37 -13.82
CA THR A 80 -7.38 -9.13 -12.67
C THR A 80 -8.14 -8.36 -11.60
N PHE A 81 -8.65 -9.08 -10.60
CA PHE A 81 -9.26 -8.50 -9.42
C PHE A 81 -8.17 -8.21 -8.38
N HIS A 82 -8.08 -6.96 -7.96
CA HIS A 82 -7.21 -6.59 -6.85
C HIS A 82 -8.02 -6.58 -5.55
N ASP A 83 -7.34 -6.80 -4.41
CA ASP A 83 -7.92 -6.53 -3.09
C ASP A 83 -8.14 -5.02 -2.97
N LEU A 84 -9.36 -4.59 -3.32
CA LEU A 84 -9.79 -3.21 -3.30
C LEU A 84 -11.07 -3.13 -2.47
N PRO A 85 -11.22 -2.07 -1.65
CA PRO A 85 -12.48 -1.80 -0.99
C PRO A 85 -13.59 -1.52 -2.01
N SER A 86 -14.84 -1.53 -1.55
CA SER A 86 -15.99 -1.25 -2.40
C SER A 86 -15.79 0.04 -3.18
N THR A 87 -16.22 0.12 -4.44
CA THR A 87 -16.12 1.34 -5.26
C THR A 87 -16.52 2.65 -4.55
N PRO A 88 -17.62 2.73 -3.78
CA PRO A 88 -17.94 3.94 -3.01
C PRO A 88 -16.93 4.26 -1.90
N GLU A 89 -16.38 3.25 -1.23
CA GLU A 89 -15.31 3.42 -0.23
C GLU A 89 -14.03 3.88 -0.89
N LEU A 90 -13.66 3.30 -2.04
CA LEU A 90 -12.50 3.71 -2.83
C LEU A 90 -12.58 5.17 -3.24
N LEU A 91 -13.72 5.62 -3.76
CA LEU A 91 -13.94 7.02 -4.12
C LEU A 91 -13.82 7.96 -2.91
N ASN A 92 -14.28 7.51 -1.74
CA ASN A 92 -14.16 8.29 -0.51
C ASN A 92 -12.70 8.37 -0.02
N LEU A 93 -11.95 7.27 -0.08
CA LEU A 93 -10.52 7.23 0.23
C LEU A 93 -9.70 8.11 -0.73
N LEU A 94 -10.04 8.12 -2.02
CA LEU A 94 -9.39 8.97 -3.02
C LEU A 94 -9.71 10.46 -2.83
N ARG A 95 -10.93 10.81 -2.37
CA ARG A 95 -11.32 12.20 -2.05
C ARG A 95 -10.73 12.68 -0.72
N ASN A 96 -10.69 11.81 0.28
CA ASN A 96 -10.20 12.08 1.61
C ASN A 96 -9.22 10.99 2.03
N PRO A 97 -7.93 11.08 1.64
CA PRO A 97 -6.91 10.12 2.06
C PRO A 97 -6.70 10.08 3.58
N HIS A 98 -7.18 11.09 4.31
CA HIS A 98 -7.19 11.15 5.78
C HIS A 98 -8.51 10.70 6.44
N ALA A 99 -9.52 10.26 5.68
CA ALA A 99 -10.82 9.86 6.24
C ALA A 99 -10.81 8.54 7.02
N GLU A 100 -9.71 7.77 7.04
CA GLU A 100 -9.57 6.61 7.93
C GLU A 100 -9.38 6.99 9.42
N LYS A 101 -9.53 8.28 9.77
CA LYS A 101 -9.84 8.69 11.15
C LYS A 101 -11.22 9.33 11.21
N LYS A 102 -12.28 8.51 11.13
CA LYS A 102 -13.50 8.80 11.90
C LYS A 102 -13.88 7.63 12.82
N PRO A 103 -13.87 7.85 14.14
CA PRO A 103 -14.20 6.84 15.13
C PRO A 103 -15.68 6.47 15.02
N LYS A 104 -15.94 5.17 15.17
CA LYS A 104 -17.24 4.67 15.60
C LYS A 104 -17.57 5.32 16.96
N PRO A 105 -18.70 6.03 17.12
CA PRO A 105 -18.99 6.69 18.39
C PRO A 105 -19.60 5.70 19.38
N ALA A 106 -18.91 5.44 20.49
CA ALA A 106 -19.49 5.40 21.84
C ALA A 106 -18.48 4.90 22.89
N ALA A 107 -18.55 5.57 24.05
CA ALA A 107 -18.03 5.20 25.37
C ALA A 107 -16.54 5.43 25.66
N SER A 108 -16.30 6.65 26.17
CA SER A 108 -15.76 6.88 27.51
C SER A 108 -14.38 6.32 27.88
N SER A 109 -13.49 7.29 28.06
CA SER A 109 -12.73 7.54 29.29
C SER A 109 -11.35 6.86 29.46
N THR A 110 -10.41 7.77 29.75
CA THR A 110 -9.28 7.66 30.71
C THR A 110 -8.06 6.80 30.38
N GLU A 111 -6.94 7.53 30.26
CA GLU A 111 -5.66 7.33 30.98
C GLU A 111 -4.96 5.97 30.97
N GLY A 112 -3.72 5.98 30.45
CA GLY A 112 -2.69 4.98 30.70
C GLY A 112 -3.06 3.60 30.14
N ILE A 113 -2.19 2.61 30.00
CA ILE A 113 -0.91 2.33 30.60
C ILE A 113 -0.24 1.30 29.64
N ASN A 114 1.10 1.37 29.50
CA ASN A 114 1.98 0.30 29.01
C ASN A 114 2.03 0.02 27.49
N ASN A 115 2.56 0.96 26.70
CA ASN A 115 3.25 0.58 25.47
C ASN A 115 4.56 -0.13 25.86
N LYS A 116 4.55 -1.47 25.79
CA LYS A 116 5.76 -2.30 25.85
C LYS A 116 6.56 -2.05 24.57
N ALA A 117 7.28 -0.94 24.53
CA ALA A 117 8.29 -0.68 23.52
C ALA A 117 9.24 -1.88 23.51
N ILE A 118 9.49 -2.44 22.32
CA ILE A 118 10.50 -3.46 22.12
C ILE A 118 11.83 -2.82 22.52
N GLY A 119 12.45 -3.29 23.61
CA GLY A 119 13.73 -2.75 24.07
C GLY A 119 14.78 -2.80 22.95
N GLU A 120 15.69 -1.84 22.92
CA GLU A 120 16.69 -1.70 21.85
C GLU A 120 17.45 -3.01 21.57
N ASP A 121 17.71 -3.83 22.59
CA ASP A 121 18.33 -5.16 22.46
C ASP A 121 17.53 -6.13 21.58
N LYS A 122 16.20 -6.07 21.66
CA LYS A 122 15.29 -6.93 20.88
C LYS A 122 15.12 -6.43 19.44
N LYS A 123 15.24 -5.11 19.24
CA LYS A 123 15.25 -4.50 17.91
C LYS A 123 16.47 -4.94 17.12
N ASP A 124 17.65 -4.95 17.74
CA ASP A 124 18.88 -5.38 17.07
C ASP A 124 18.82 -6.85 16.66
N ILE A 125 18.34 -7.74 17.54
CA ILE A 125 18.14 -9.17 17.25
C ILE A 125 17.18 -9.35 16.07
N LEU A 126 16.04 -8.66 16.07
CA LEU A 126 15.07 -8.73 14.99
C LEU A 126 15.65 -8.21 13.66
N CYS A 127 16.37 -7.09 13.69
CA CYS A 127 17.07 -6.55 12.53
C CYS A 127 18.05 -7.56 11.93
N GLN A 128 18.90 -8.15 12.78
CA GLN A 128 19.91 -9.13 12.38
C GLN A 128 19.28 -10.39 11.78
N GLU A 129 18.22 -10.92 12.41
CA GLU A 129 17.52 -12.11 11.91
C GLU A 129 16.84 -11.84 10.57
N LEU A 130 16.10 -10.72 10.43
CA LEU A 130 15.46 -10.37 9.17
C LEU A 130 16.48 -10.14 8.05
N LYS A 131 17.58 -9.45 8.34
CA LYS A 131 18.68 -9.22 7.39
C LYS A 131 19.35 -10.53 6.99
N SER A 132 19.59 -11.44 7.93
CA SER A 132 20.16 -12.76 7.65
C SER A 132 19.25 -13.60 6.76
N LEU A 133 17.94 -13.64 7.06
CA LEU A 133 16.94 -14.31 6.24
C LEU A 133 16.91 -13.73 4.82
N LEU A 134 16.98 -12.41 4.68
CA LEU A 134 16.97 -11.74 3.39
C LEU A 134 18.24 -12.03 2.58
N VAL A 135 19.42 -11.98 3.21
CA VAL A 135 20.72 -12.30 2.59
C VAL A 135 20.78 -13.75 2.12
N GLN A 136 20.18 -14.68 2.86
CA GLN A 136 20.15 -16.09 2.45
C GLN A 136 19.35 -16.31 1.16
N ARG A 137 18.38 -15.44 0.85
CA ARG A 137 17.50 -15.56 -0.33
C ARG A 137 17.96 -14.70 -1.49
N MET A 138 18.26 -13.43 -1.24
CA MET A 138 18.63 -12.47 -2.30
C MET A 138 20.16 -12.31 -2.44
N GLY A 139 20.95 -12.87 -1.53
CA GLY A 139 22.39 -12.67 -1.50
C GLY A 139 22.79 -11.29 -0.96
N PRO A 140 24.01 -10.80 -1.26
CA PRO A 140 24.55 -9.57 -0.65
C PRO A 140 23.77 -8.30 -0.98
N ILE A 141 22.90 -8.31 -2.00
CA ILE A 141 22.04 -7.15 -2.33
C ILE A 141 20.94 -6.93 -1.29
N ALA A 142 20.59 -7.98 -0.53
CA ALA A 142 19.59 -7.93 0.53
C ALA A 142 19.88 -6.85 1.57
N GLU A 143 21.16 -6.60 1.85
CA GLU A 143 21.58 -5.60 2.82
C GLU A 143 21.17 -4.18 2.40
N ILE A 144 21.28 -3.87 1.10
CA ILE A 144 20.87 -2.57 0.54
C ILE A 144 19.34 -2.43 0.57
N VAL A 145 18.64 -3.50 0.17
CA VAL A 145 17.16 -3.55 0.17
C VAL A 145 16.61 -3.41 1.59
N PHE A 146 17.29 -4.02 2.56
CA PHE A 146 16.91 -3.95 3.96
C PHE A 146 17.09 -2.54 4.53
N ASP A 147 18.24 -1.91 4.30
CA ASP A 147 18.50 -0.55 4.73
C ASP A 147 17.50 0.45 4.09
N ASP A 148 17.15 0.30 2.81
CA ASP A 148 16.16 1.14 2.13
C ASP A 148 14.75 0.98 2.72
N ALA A 149 14.36 -0.26 3.06
CA ALA A 149 13.08 -0.54 3.69
C ALA A 149 13.00 0.00 5.12
N VAL A 150 14.09 -0.09 5.89
CA VAL A 150 14.18 0.47 7.24
C VAL A 150 14.19 1.99 7.22
N ASP A 151 14.89 2.64 6.28
CA ASP A 151 14.90 4.11 6.14
C ASP A 151 13.50 4.66 5.80
N GLU A 152 12.75 3.97 4.94
CA GLU A 152 11.38 4.39 4.60
C GLU A 152 10.39 4.23 5.77
N ILE A 153 10.51 3.16 6.55
CA ILE A 153 9.58 2.86 7.66
C ILE A 153 10.01 3.58 8.95
N GLY A 154 11.30 3.88 9.10
CA GLY A 154 11.88 4.48 10.29
C GLY A 154 11.96 3.49 11.46
N ASP A 155 11.40 3.86 12.60
CA ASP A 155 11.44 2.99 13.79
C ASP A 155 10.44 1.84 13.69
N PHE A 156 10.76 0.84 12.88
CA PHE A 156 9.88 -0.30 12.60
C PHE A 156 9.58 -1.16 13.85
N CYS A 157 10.36 -1.03 14.93
CA CYS A 157 10.12 -1.69 16.22
C CYS A 157 9.22 -0.88 17.16
N ALA A 158 8.81 0.34 16.79
CA ALA A 158 7.96 1.17 17.65
C ALA A 158 6.58 0.52 17.88
N THR A 159 6.09 -0.24 16.89
CA THR A 159 4.87 -1.04 17.04
C THR A 159 4.99 -2.36 16.29
N PRO A 160 4.27 -3.41 16.72
CA PRO A 160 4.22 -4.68 15.99
C PRO A 160 3.80 -4.49 14.53
N GLN A 161 2.85 -3.58 14.29
CA GLN A 161 2.36 -3.28 12.94
C GLN A 161 3.46 -2.74 12.01
N LEU A 162 4.32 -1.85 12.48
CA LEU A 162 5.42 -1.33 11.66
C LEU A 162 6.45 -2.42 11.33
N THR A 163 6.63 -3.38 12.24
CA THR A 163 7.49 -4.53 11.99
C THR A 163 6.88 -5.45 10.93
N GLU A 164 5.57 -5.68 11.00
CA GLU A 164 4.84 -6.44 9.99
C GLU A 164 4.87 -5.74 8.62
N ASP A 165 4.76 -4.41 8.58
CA ASP A 165 4.92 -3.62 7.35
C ASP A 165 6.32 -3.78 6.76
N LEU A 166 7.37 -3.76 7.60
CA LEU A 166 8.75 -4.01 7.16
C LEU A 166 8.88 -5.40 6.54
N ILE A 167 8.42 -6.44 7.24
CA ILE A 167 8.46 -7.82 6.74
C ILE A 167 7.73 -7.92 5.41
N ASN A 168 6.52 -7.37 5.31
CA ASN A 168 5.73 -7.42 4.09
C ASN A 168 6.42 -6.73 2.93
N LYS A 169 7.05 -5.59 3.18
CA LYS A 169 7.77 -4.83 2.16
C LYS A 169 9.04 -5.55 1.70
N LEU A 170 9.83 -6.08 2.62
CA LEU A 170 11.00 -6.90 2.29
C LEU A 170 10.64 -8.14 1.47
N SER A 171 9.47 -8.71 1.75
CA SER A 171 8.96 -9.87 1.01
C SER A 171 8.64 -9.50 -0.45
N GLU A 172 8.11 -8.31 -0.71
CA GLU A 172 7.78 -7.86 -2.07
C GLU A 172 9.01 -7.69 -2.96
N GLU A 173 10.20 -7.54 -2.37
CA GLU A 173 11.46 -7.39 -3.09
C GLU A 173 12.06 -8.75 -3.50
N ILE A 174 11.50 -9.87 -3.01
CA ILE A 174 11.92 -11.21 -3.37
C ILE A 174 11.21 -11.65 -4.67
N ASP A 175 11.96 -11.86 -5.75
CA ASP A 175 11.42 -12.23 -7.06
C ASP A 175 10.69 -13.59 -7.10
N ASN A 176 11.01 -14.49 -6.16
CA ASN A 176 10.48 -15.84 -6.10
C ASN A 176 9.36 -15.96 -5.06
N SER A 177 8.12 -16.15 -5.51
CA SER A 177 6.93 -16.25 -4.64
C SER A 177 7.00 -17.40 -3.61
N ALA A 178 7.72 -18.49 -3.89
CA ALA A 178 7.92 -19.56 -2.91
C ALA A 178 8.90 -19.16 -1.79
N GLU A 179 9.92 -18.38 -2.13
CA GLU A 179 10.90 -17.86 -1.17
C GLU A 179 10.36 -16.63 -0.42
N GLU A 180 9.52 -15.81 -1.07
CA GLU A 180 8.73 -14.76 -0.43
C GLU A 180 7.88 -15.33 0.70
N ALA A 181 7.10 -16.39 0.41
CA ALA A 181 6.21 -16.99 1.38
C ALA A 181 6.99 -17.60 2.56
N GLN A 182 8.12 -18.27 2.29
CA GLN A 182 9.01 -18.80 3.32
C GLN A 182 9.60 -17.68 4.18
N PHE A 183 10.11 -16.62 3.55
CA PHE A 183 10.65 -15.46 4.25
C PHE A 183 9.61 -14.83 5.19
N ARG A 184 8.36 -14.63 4.73
CA ARG A 184 7.29 -14.12 5.60
C ARG A 184 7.06 -15.04 6.80
N ASP A 185 6.88 -16.33 6.55
CA ASP A 185 6.57 -17.28 7.62
C ASP A 185 7.69 -17.30 8.69
N GLU A 186 8.95 -17.37 8.25
CA GLU A 186 10.12 -17.33 9.14
C GLU A 186 10.22 -15.99 9.89
N ALA A 187 9.99 -14.86 9.21
CA ALA A 187 10.02 -13.53 9.80
C ALA A 187 8.90 -13.32 10.86
N TYR A 188 7.69 -13.81 10.60
CA TYR A 188 6.58 -13.78 11.55
C TYR A 188 6.83 -14.67 12.77
N VAL A 189 7.43 -15.85 12.57
CA VAL A 189 7.85 -16.72 13.67
C VAL A 189 8.89 -16.01 14.55
N THR A 190 9.91 -15.38 13.96
CA THR A 190 10.93 -14.61 14.70
C THR A 190 10.32 -13.44 15.46
N LEU A 191 9.42 -12.68 14.84
CA LEU A 191 8.70 -11.59 15.51
C LEU A 191 7.91 -12.09 16.72
N SER A 192 7.14 -13.17 16.56
CA SER A 192 6.35 -13.75 17.65
C SER A 192 7.22 -14.31 18.79
N LYS A 193 8.41 -14.84 18.46
CA LYS A 193 9.39 -15.33 19.43
C LYS A 193 10.00 -14.18 20.24
N ILE A 194 10.34 -13.06 19.61
CA ILE A 194 10.92 -11.89 20.28
C ILE A 194 9.89 -11.14 21.14
N LEU A 195 8.62 -11.12 20.72
CA LEU A 195 7.50 -10.53 21.49
C LEU A 195 7.16 -11.35 22.74
N ASN A 196 7.24 -12.69 22.65
CA ASN A 196 6.92 -13.62 23.73
C ASN A 196 8.12 -14.04 24.60
N SER A 197 9.35 -13.73 24.19
CA SER A 197 10.59 -13.96 24.96
C SER A 197 10.91 -12.80 25.90
#